data_AF-A0A4Z1C9R7-F1
#
_entry.id   AF-A0A4Z1C9R7-F1
#
_cell.length_a   1.000
_cell.length_b   1.000
_cell.length_c   1.000
_cell.angle_alpha   90.00
_cell.angle_beta   90.00
_cell.angle_gamma   90.00
#
_symmetry.space_group_name_H-M   'P 1'
#
loop_
_entity.id
_entity.type
_entity.pdbx_description
1 polymer ?
#
loop_
_entity_poly.entity_id
_entity_poly.type
_entity_poly.pdbx_seq_one_letter_code
_entity_poly.pdbx_strand_id
1 'polypeptide(L)'
;MNFEGKLVGTDLKIAVVVSRFNDFITGRLLDGAQDTLIRHGVDENNIDVAYVPGAFEIPLVAKKLAQKGEYDAVITLGCVIRGATSHYDYVCNEVAKGVSKANDVTDTPVIFGVLTTESIEQAVERAGTKAGNKGAEAAVSAIEMANLLKQF
;
A
#
# COMPACT_ATOMS: atom_id res chain seq x y z
N MET A 1 -18.39 22.54 -8.37
CA MET A 1 -17.42 22.60 -7.26
C MET A 1 -16.49 21.42 -7.49
N ASN A 2 -15.18 21.64 -7.47
CA ASN A 2 -14.19 20.57 -7.66
C ASN A 2 -13.56 20.25 -6.30
N PHE A 3 -13.31 18.97 -6.03
CA PHE A 3 -12.62 18.50 -4.84
C PHE A 3 -11.33 17.81 -5.29
N GLU A 4 -10.19 18.21 -4.73
CA GLU A 4 -8.86 17.73 -5.12
C GLU A 4 -7.99 17.55 -3.87
N GLY A 5 -7.42 16.36 -3.69
CA GLY A 5 -6.53 16.05 -2.58
C GLY A 5 -5.19 16.76 -2.73
N LYS A 6 -4.72 17.43 -1.67
CA LYS A 6 -3.36 18.00 -1.66
C LYS A 6 -2.33 16.91 -1.34
N LEU A 7 -1.12 17.06 -1.84
CA LEU A 7 0.01 16.17 -1.52
C LEU A 7 0.77 16.63 -0.27
N VAL A 8 0.04 17.02 0.79
CA VAL A 8 0.60 17.48 2.06
C VAL A 8 0.20 16.48 3.15
N GLY A 9 1.17 15.83 3.76
CA GLY A 9 0.98 14.76 4.74
C GLY A 9 0.87 15.21 6.19
N THR A 10 0.97 16.52 6.46
CA THR A 10 0.88 17.07 7.82
C THR A 10 -0.44 16.66 8.49
N ASP A 11 -0.33 16.22 9.75
CA ASP A 11 -1.43 15.70 10.57
C ASP A 11 -2.13 14.44 10.05
N LEU A 12 -1.62 13.79 9.00
CA LEU A 12 -2.12 12.49 8.57
C LEU A 12 -1.54 11.36 9.43
N LYS A 13 -2.36 10.37 9.77
CA LYS A 13 -1.96 9.08 10.35
C LYS A 13 -2.17 7.97 9.34
N ILE A 14 -1.09 7.26 9.02
CA ILE A 14 -1.04 6.29 7.93
C ILE A 14 -0.66 4.91 8.49
N ALA A 15 -1.44 3.89 8.11
CA ALA A 15 -1.07 2.50 8.33
C ALA A 15 -0.47 1.90 7.07
N VAL A 16 0.57 1.09 7.21
CA VAL A 16 1.19 0.33 6.12
C VAL A 16 1.11 -1.16 6.45
N VAL A 17 0.50 -1.95 5.59
CA VAL A 17 0.47 -3.42 5.67
C VAL A 17 1.44 -3.98 4.66
N VAL A 18 2.48 -4.68 5.09
CA VAL A 18 3.54 -5.19 4.21
C VAL A 18 3.74 -6.69 4.37
N SER A 19 3.81 -7.43 3.25
CA SER A 19 4.12 -8.86 3.29
C SER A 19 5.62 -9.12 3.45
N ARG A 20 5.98 -10.13 4.25
CA ARG A 20 7.37 -10.60 4.42
C ARG A 20 7.87 -11.44 3.26
N PHE A 21 6.99 -12.16 2.57
CA PHE A 21 7.37 -12.91 1.37
C PHE A 21 7.90 -11.95 0.30
N ASN A 22 9.03 -12.31 -0.33
CA ASN A 22 9.83 -11.44 -1.21
C ASN A 22 10.37 -10.16 -0.52
N ASP A 23 10.92 -10.27 0.70
CA ASP A 23 11.39 -9.11 1.50
C ASP A 23 12.40 -8.22 0.77
N PHE A 24 13.28 -8.80 -0.05
CA PHE A 24 14.24 -8.03 -0.84
C PHE A 24 13.57 -7.06 -1.84
N ILE A 25 12.30 -7.29 -2.18
CA ILE A 25 11.44 -6.38 -2.95
C ILE A 25 10.53 -5.59 -2.01
N THR A 26 9.78 -6.24 -1.13
CA THR A 26 8.75 -5.57 -0.32
C THR A 26 9.33 -4.63 0.72
N GLY A 27 10.54 -4.89 1.22
CA GLY A 27 11.32 -3.96 2.03
C GLY A 27 11.65 -2.67 1.27
N ARG A 28 12.02 -2.77 -0.02
CA ARG A 28 12.28 -1.59 -0.87
C ARG A 28 11.02 -0.79 -1.15
N LEU A 29 9.87 -1.47 -1.27
CA LEU A 29 8.57 -0.81 -1.37
C LEU A 29 8.25 -0.07 -0.06
N LEU A 30 8.49 -0.70 1.10
CA LEU A 30 8.27 -0.08 2.41
C LEU A 30 9.16 1.15 2.59
N ASP A 31 10.46 1.03 2.32
CA ASP A 31 11.42 2.14 2.37
C ASP A 31 10.91 3.32 1.52
N GLY A 32 10.49 3.04 0.28
CA GLY A 32 9.99 4.06 -0.64
C GLY A 32 8.68 4.71 -0.18
N ALA A 33 7.80 3.95 0.46
CA ALA A 33 6.57 4.46 1.02
C ALA A 33 6.86 5.38 2.22
N GLN A 34 7.63 4.91 3.20
CA GLN A 34 7.97 5.69 4.39
C GLN A 34 8.73 6.98 4.06
N ASP A 35 9.76 6.89 3.21
CA ASP A 35 10.52 8.06 2.76
C ASP A 35 9.63 9.08 2.04
N THR A 36 8.68 8.63 1.22
CA THR A 36 7.71 9.51 0.57
C THR A 36 6.78 10.17 1.58
N LEU A 37 6.20 9.40 2.52
CA LEU A 37 5.32 9.96 3.55
C LEU A 37 6.03 11.05 4.35
N ILE A 38 7.25 10.77 4.81
CA ILE A 38 8.07 11.70 5.61
C ILE A 38 8.40 12.95 4.79
N ARG A 39 8.85 12.82 3.54
CA ARG A 39 9.19 13.97 2.68
C ARG A 39 7.98 14.83 2.31
N HIS A 40 6.77 14.27 2.40
CA HIS A 40 5.52 15.01 2.25
C HIS A 40 4.96 15.56 3.57
N GLY A 41 5.64 15.36 4.70
CA GLY A 41 5.33 15.99 5.98
C GLY A 41 4.48 15.16 6.94
N VAL A 42 4.32 13.85 6.70
CA VAL A 42 3.77 12.92 7.70
C VAL A 42 4.83 12.74 8.81
N ASP A 43 4.43 12.91 10.07
CA ASP A 43 5.30 12.61 11.21
C ASP A 43 5.61 11.11 11.27
N GLU A 44 6.86 10.73 11.54
CA GLU A 44 7.27 9.32 11.60
C GLU A 44 6.46 8.53 12.65
N ASN A 45 6.07 9.17 13.76
CA ASN A 45 5.23 8.57 14.80
C ASN A 45 3.78 8.34 14.35
N ASN A 46 3.37 8.94 13.25
CA ASN A 46 2.06 8.76 12.64
C ASN A 46 2.07 7.68 11.54
N ILE A 47 3.17 6.95 11.37
CA ILE A 47 3.30 5.86 10.40
C ILE A 47 3.40 4.52 11.14
N ASP A 48 2.31 3.76 11.17
CA ASP A 48 2.29 2.41 11.75
C ASP A 48 2.53 1.35 10.68
N VAL A 49 3.40 0.38 10.96
CA VAL A 49 3.70 -0.73 10.02
C VAL A 49 3.26 -2.07 10.60
N ALA A 50 2.38 -2.76 9.88
CA ALA A 50 1.92 -4.12 10.18
C ALA A 50 2.53 -5.12 9.19
N TYR A 51 3.32 -6.06 9.71
CA TYR A 51 3.92 -7.12 8.90
C TYR A 51 3.02 -8.35 8.84
N VAL A 52 2.78 -8.86 7.63
CA VAL A 52 2.05 -10.11 7.39
C VAL A 52 2.93 -11.16 6.70
N PRO A 53 2.63 -12.46 6.81
CA PRO A 53 3.46 -13.51 6.20
C PRO A 53 3.56 -13.36 4.67
N GLY A 54 2.43 -13.33 3.96
CA GLY A 54 2.36 -13.21 2.51
C GLY A 54 1.33 -12.20 2.04
N ALA A 55 1.26 -12.00 0.71
CA ALA A 55 0.30 -11.08 0.10
C ALA A 55 -1.17 -11.49 0.35
N PHE A 56 -1.43 -12.77 0.59
CA PHE A 56 -2.77 -13.30 0.80
C PHE A 56 -3.39 -12.85 2.13
N GLU A 57 -2.57 -12.55 3.15
CA GLU A 57 -3.02 -12.06 4.45
C GLU A 57 -3.26 -10.53 4.50
N ILE A 58 -2.74 -9.79 3.50
CA ILE A 58 -2.83 -8.32 3.42
C ILE A 58 -4.28 -7.84 3.59
N PRO A 59 -5.29 -8.36 2.86
CA PRO A 59 -6.65 -7.83 2.91
C PRO A 59 -7.28 -7.86 4.31
N LEU A 60 -7.03 -8.94 5.06
CA LEU A 60 -7.57 -9.10 6.41
C LEU A 60 -7.04 -8.01 7.35
N VAL A 61 -5.73 -7.77 7.32
CA VAL A 61 -5.07 -6.79 8.18
C VAL A 61 -5.40 -5.37 7.74
N ALA A 62 -5.38 -5.10 6.42
CA ALA A 62 -5.74 -3.79 5.87
C ALA A 62 -7.16 -3.38 6.26
N LYS A 63 -8.12 -4.30 6.11
CA LYS A 63 -9.50 -4.09 6.56
C LYS A 63 -9.57 -3.80 8.06
N LYS A 64 -8.89 -4.60 8.89
CA LYS A 64 -8.91 -4.40 10.35
C LYS A 64 -8.36 -3.03 10.76
N LEU A 65 -7.28 -2.57 10.12
CA LEU A 65 -6.69 -1.27 10.41
C LEU A 65 -7.60 -0.13 9.94
N ALA A 66 -8.14 -0.22 8.72
CA ALA A 66 -9.09 0.76 8.20
C ALA A 66 -10.35 0.87 9.10
N GLN A 67 -10.88 -0.26 9.58
CA GLN A 67 -12.06 -0.28 10.46
C GLN A 67 -11.83 0.31 11.86
N LYS A 68 -10.58 0.49 12.30
CA LYS A 68 -10.33 1.16 13.58
C LYS A 68 -10.70 2.65 13.53
N GLY A 69 -10.73 3.26 12.34
CA GLY A 69 -11.06 4.67 12.15
C GLY A 69 -10.01 5.65 12.71
N GLU A 70 -8.84 5.17 13.13
CA GLU A 70 -7.74 6.01 13.63
C GLU A 70 -6.76 6.43 12.53
N TYR A 71 -6.83 5.80 11.35
CA TYR A 71 -5.94 6.08 10.21
C TYR A 71 -6.69 6.85 9.13
N ASP A 72 -6.03 7.83 8.53
CA ASP A 72 -6.53 8.59 7.39
C ASP A 72 -6.38 7.83 6.06
N ALA A 73 -5.45 6.87 6.00
CA ALA A 73 -5.31 5.93 4.89
C ALA A 73 -4.57 4.67 5.31
N VAL A 74 -4.80 3.57 4.57
CA VAL A 74 -4.05 2.32 4.70
C VAL A 74 -3.35 2.01 3.39
N ILE A 75 -2.03 1.81 3.42
CA ILE A 75 -1.23 1.39 2.27
C ILE A 75 -1.01 -0.12 2.35
N THR A 76 -1.20 -0.82 1.24
CA THR A 76 -0.90 -2.25 1.14
C THR A 76 0.31 -2.48 0.26
N LEU A 77 1.32 -3.19 0.76
CA LEU A 77 2.58 -3.46 0.05
C LEU A 77 2.84 -4.96 -0.01
N GLY A 78 3.15 -5.45 -1.19
CA GLY A 78 3.46 -6.86 -1.39
C GLY A 78 4.11 -7.11 -2.74
N CYS A 79 4.61 -8.32 -2.93
CA CYS A 79 5.14 -8.75 -4.22
C CYS A 79 4.84 -10.22 -4.46
N VAL A 80 4.15 -10.50 -5.55
CA VAL A 80 3.84 -11.85 -6.03
C VAL A 80 4.48 -11.98 -7.42
N ILE A 81 5.36 -12.95 -7.56
CA ILE A 81 6.12 -13.20 -8.79
C ILE A 81 5.64 -14.54 -9.36
N ARG A 82 5.34 -14.61 -10.66
CA ARG A 82 4.82 -15.83 -11.28
C ARG A 82 5.79 -16.98 -11.13
N GLY A 83 5.27 -18.11 -10.65
CA GLY A 83 5.97 -19.39 -10.56
C GLY A 83 5.44 -20.40 -11.58
N ALA A 84 5.71 -21.68 -11.31
CA ALA A 84 5.35 -22.77 -12.23
C ALA A 84 3.87 -23.20 -12.19
N THR A 85 3.08 -22.70 -11.23
CA THR A 85 1.70 -23.14 -11.00
C THR A 85 0.73 -21.96 -11.01
N SER A 86 -0.56 -22.27 -11.11
CA SER A 86 -1.66 -21.29 -11.03
C SER A 86 -1.80 -20.64 -9.65
N HIS A 87 -0.98 -21.01 -8.65
CA HIS A 87 -0.96 -20.36 -7.34
C HIS A 87 -0.83 -18.83 -7.45
N TYR A 88 -0.01 -18.35 -8.39
CA TYR A 88 0.13 -16.92 -8.68
C TYR A 88 -1.23 -16.27 -8.96
N ASP A 89 -2.02 -16.84 -9.86
CA ASP A 89 -3.29 -16.24 -10.28
C ASP A 89 -4.29 -16.20 -9.12
N TYR A 90 -4.34 -17.24 -8.28
CA TYR A 90 -5.19 -17.23 -7.09
C TYR A 90 -4.76 -16.18 -6.07
N VAL A 91 -3.47 -16.05 -5.79
CA VAL A 91 -2.97 -15.07 -4.81
C VAL A 91 -3.20 -13.64 -5.32
N CYS A 92 -2.83 -13.34 -6.57
CA CYS A 92 -2.98 -12.02 -7.17
C CYS A 92 -4.45 -11.59 -7.23
N ASN A 93 -5.35 -12.49 -7.63
CA ASN A 93 -6.77 -12.18 -7.73
C ASN A 93 -7.39 -11.92 -6.35
N GLU A 94 -7.09 -12.76 -5.35
CA GLU A 94 -7.72 -12.62 -4.03
C GLU A 94 -7.13 -11.47 -3.22
N VAL A 95 -5.84 -11.12 -3.37
CA VAL A 95 -5.30 -9.90 -2.75
C VAL A 95 -5.94 -8.65 -3.36
N ALA A 96 -6.05 -8.57 -4.69
CA ALA A 96 -6.65 -7.41 -5.36
C ALA A 96 -8.13 -7.25 -4.98
N LYS A 97 -8.92 -8.33 -5.06
CA LYS A 97 -10.34 -8.32 -4.64
C LYS A 97 -10.48 -8.00 -3.16
N GLY A 98 -9.63 -8.57 -2.32
CA GLY A 98 -9.67 -8.36 -0.88
C GLY A 98 -9.36 -6.91 -0.49
N VAL A 99 -8.37 -6.28 -1.14
CA VAL A 99 -8.04 -4.87 -0.93
C VAL A 99 -9.16 -3.96 -1.45
N SER A 100 -9.71 -4.24 -2.63
CA SER A 100 -10.89 -3.52 -3.15
C SER A 100 -12.05 -3.60 -2.18
N LYS A 101 -12.36 -4.80 -1.68
CA LYS A 101 -13.44 -5.01 -0.71
C LYS A 101 -13.15 -4.33 0.62
N ALA A 102 -11.90 -4.27 1.06
CA ALA A 102 -11.53 -3.51 2.26
C ALA A 102 -11.86 -2.03 2.06
N ASN A 103 -11.47 -1.45 0.93
CA ASN A 103 -11.80 -0.08 0.55
C ASN A 103 -13.33 0.16 0.52
N ASP A 104 -14.10 -0.72 -0.13
CA ASP A 104 -15.55 -0.56 -0.29
C ASP A 104 -16.35 -0.60 1.03
N VAL A 105 -15.85 -1.31 2.05
CA VAL A 105 -16.58 -1.53 3.31
C VAL A 105 -16.04 -0.70 4.47
N THR A 106 -15.11 0.21 4.20
CA THR A 106 -14.53 1.10 5.20
C THR A 106 -14.49 2.53 4.68
N ASP A 107 -14.71 3.52 5.54
CA ASP A 107 -14.62 4.93 5.15
C ASP A 107 -13.16 5.44 5.06
N THR A 108 -12.18 4.58 5.34
CA THR A 108 -10.75 4.86 5.21
C THR A 108 -10.22 4.30 3.87
N PRO A 109 -9.53 5.11 3.05
CA PRO A 109 -9.02 4.68 1.76
C PRO A 109 -7.93 3.62 1.94
N VAL A 110 -8.07 2.50 1.23
CA VAL A 110 -7.09 1.42 1.20
C VAL A 110 -6.41 1.39 -0.17
N ILE A 111 -5.10 1.69 -0.19
CA ILE A 111 -4.30 1.85 -1.41
C ILE A 111 -3.61 0.54 -1.80
N PHE A 112 -3.69 0.17 -3.08
CA PHE A 112 -3.13 -1.06 -3.63
C PHE A 112 -1.71 -0.86 -4.15
N GLY A 113 -0.71 -1.29 -3.37
CA GLY A 113 0.72 -1.26 -3.71
C GLY A 113 1.35 -2.66 -3.80
N VAL A 114 0.58 -3.66 -4.24
CA VAL A 114 1.07 -5.04 -4.42
C VAL A 114 1.57 -5.23 -5.85
N LEU A 115 2.84 -5.58 -6.01
CA LEU A 115 3.42 -5.95 -7.29
C LEU A 115 2.95 -7.36 -7.71
N THR A 116 2.43 -7.46 -8.93
CA THR A 116 2.07 -8.73 -9.58
C THR A 116 2.88 -8.84 -10.86
N THR A 117 3.99 -9.59 -10.84
CA THR A 117 4.95 -9.60 -11.93
C THR A 117 5.22 -11.00 -12.48
N GLU A 118 5.63 -11.05 -13.74
CA GLU A 118 5.95 -12.29 -14.46
C GLU A 118 7.39 -12.74 -14.19
N SER A 119 8.26 -11.85 -13.69
CA SER A 119 9.65 -12.16 -13.37
C SER A 119 10.19 -11.33 -12.20
N ILE A 120 11.37 -11.72 -11.69
CA ILE A 120 12.09 -11.00 -10.64
C ILE A 120 12.58 -9.64 -11.16
N GLU A 121 13.05 -9.59 -12.41
CA GLU A 121 13.55 -8.37 -13.04
C GLU A 121 12.45 -7.31 -13.09
N GLN A 122 11.22 -7.69 -13.46
CA GLN A 122 10.07 -6.78 -13.45
C GLN A 122 9.75 -6.24 -12.05
N ALA A 123 9.92 -7.06 -11.01
CA ALA A 123 9.72 -6.65 -9.62
C ALA A 123 10.79 -5.66 -9.18
N VAL A 124 12.06 -5.93 -9.49
CA VAL A 124 13.20 -5.03 -9.22
C VAL A 124 13.03 -3.69 -9.92
N GLU A 125 12.58 -3.70 -11.18
CA GLU A 125 12.33 -2.47 -11.95
C GLU A 125 11.31 -1.54 -11.29
N ARG A 126 10.34 -2.09 -10.57
CA ARG A 126 9.23 -1.38 -9.92
C ARG A 126 9.44 -1.11 -8.43
N ALA A 127 10.58 -1.54 -7.87
CA ALA A 127 10.89 -1.42 -6.45
C ALA A 127 12.07 -0.47 -6.19
N GLY A 128 12.16 0.62 -6.97
CA GLY A 128 13.15 1.69 -6.78
C GLY A 128 14.31 1.67 -7.75
N THR A 129 14.13 1.12 -8.95
CA THR A 129 15.14 1.21 -10.03
C THR A 129 14.57 1.91 -11.26
N LYS A 130 14.50 1.25 -12.42
CA LYS A 130 14.21 1.92 -13.70
C LYS A 130 12.79 2.48 -13.82
N ALA A 131 11.80 1.83 -13.23
CA ALA A 131 10.39 2.19 -13.35
C ALA A 131 9.83 2.80 -12.05
N GLY A 132 10.68 3.47 -11.27
CA GLY A 132 10.30 4.09 -10.01
C GLY A 132 10.11 3.08 -8.88
N ASN A 133 9.33 3.47 -7.88
CA ASN A 133 9.04 2.67 -6.70
C ASN A 133 7.53 2.68 -6.43
N LYS A 134 6.88 1.52 -6.56
CA LYS A 134 5.42 1.41 -6.36
C LYS A 134 4.97 1.65 -4.92
N GLY A 135 5.85 1.47 -3.93
CA GLY A 135 5.57 1.87 -2.55
C GLY A 135 5.52 3.38 -2.39
N ALA A 136 6.44 4.11 -3.04
CA ALA A 136 6.40 5.57 -3.06
C ALA A 136 5.15 6.11 -3.77
N GLU A 137 4.80 5.54 -4.92
CA GLU A 137 3.56 5.91 -5.63
C GLU A 137 2.32 5.66 -4.77
N ALA A 138 2.25 4.51 -4.08
CA ALA A 138 1.15 4.20 -3.18
C ALA A 138 1.06 5.18 -1.99
N ALA A 139 2.20 5.65 -1.47
CA ALA A 139 2.23 6.69 -0.44
C ALA A 139 1.70 8.04 -0.93
N VAL A 140 2.05 8.47 -2.14
CA VAL A 140 1.49 9.69 -2.75
C VAL A 140 -0.03 9.58 -2.87
N SER A 141 -0.53 8.45 -3.41
CA SER A 141 -1.97 8.21 -3.52
C SER A 141 -2.68 8.17 -2.17
N ALA A 142 -2.04 7.64 -1.13
CA ALA A 142 -2.60 7.62 0.22
C ALA A 142 -2.80 9.03 0.78
N ILE A 143 -1.79 9.90 0.64
CA ILE A 143 -1.87 11.31 1.07
C ILE A 143 -2.98 12.03 0.32
N GLU A 144 -3.03 11.85 -1.00
CA GLU A 144 -4.03 12.51 -1.84
C GLU A 144 -5.45 12.08 -1.47
N MET A 145 -5.69 10.78 -1.35
CA MET A 145 -7.01 10.24 -1.00
C MET A 145 -7.44 10.64 0.41
N ALA A 146 -6.53 10.58 1.39
CA ALA A 146 -6.81 11.03 2.76
C ALA A 146 -7.27 12.49 2.77
N ASN A 147 -6.57 13.37 2.05
CA ASN A 147 -6.92 14.79 1.97
C ASN A 147 -8.16 15.07 1.14
N LEU A 148 -8.44 14.26 0.13
CA LEU A 148 -9.64 14.39 -0.70
C LEU A 148 -10.90 14.05 0.11
N LEU A 149 -10.89 12.93 0.84
CA LEU A 149 -12.04 12.47 1.62
C LEU A 149 -12.38 13.42 2.78
N LYS A 150 -11.41 14.18 3.30
CA LYS A 150 -11.66 15.22 4.32
C LYS A 150 -12.45 16.42 3.82
N GLN A 151 -12.71 16.53 2.51
CA GLN A 151 -13.41 17.68 1.93
C GLN A 151 -14.94 17.52 1.91
N PHE A 152 -15.47 16.36 2.27
CA PHE A 152 -16.91 16.09 2.30
C PHE A 152 -17.33 15.12 3.41
#